data_AF-A0A533WFV9-F1
#
_entry.id   AF-A0A533WFV9-F1
#
_cell.length_a   1.000
_cell.length_b   1.000
_cell.length_c   1.000
_cell.angle_alpha   90.00
_cell.angle_beta   90.00
_cell.angle_gamma   90.00
#
_symmetry.space_group_name_H-M   'P 1'
#
loop_
_entity.id
_entity.type
_entity.pdbx_description
1 polymer ?
#
loop_
_entity_poly.entity_id
_entity_poly.type
_entity_poly.pdbx_seq_one_letter_code
_entity_poly.pdbx_strand_id
1 'polypeptide(L)'
;SRTIVKSLGFEPFPGTLNLRLTTEAMIEQRRLLDVLKGVEVAGFNDGRRSYGPVKCFRAKIAGRYPGAVLAIERTHYDSSVLEVIAPVNLRKVLGLKDGDECSVTAYLGE
;
A
#
# COMPACT_ATOMS: atom_id res chain seq x y z
N SER A 1 0.59 13.86 -6.76
CA SER A 1 -0.61 13.88 -7.64
C SER A 1 -1.82 14.38 -6.85
N ARG A 2 -2.56 15.37 -7.38
CA ARG A 2 -3.70 16.01 -6.68
C ARG A 2 -4.85 15.04 -6.36
N THR A 3 -4.97 13.95 -7.12
CA THR A 3 -5.99 12.91 -6.92
C THR A 3 -5.70 12.05 -5.70
N ILE A 4 -4.44 11.63 -5.52
CA ILE A 4 -4.03 10.80 -4.36
C ILE A 4 -4.28 11.55 -3.05
N VAL A 5 -3.89 12.81 -2.99
CA VAL A 5 -4.06 13.64 -1.79
C VAL A 5 -5.52 13.80 -1.43
N LYS A 6 -6.40 13.98 -2.42
CA LYS A 6 -7.86 14.04 -2.19
C LYS A 6 -8.44 12.70 -1.71
N SER A 7 -8.00 11.60 -2.31
CA SER A 7 -8.50 10.25 -2.03
C SER A 7 -8.00 9.71 -0.67
N LEU A 8 -6.70 9.87 -0.39
CA LEU A 8 -6.03 9.27 0.76
C LEU A 8 -5.77 10.25 1.92
N GLY A 9 -5.85 11.56 1.66
CA GLY A 9 -5.57 12.60 2.66
C GLY A 9 -4.09 12.93 2.83
N PHE A 10 -3.20 12.36 2.02
CA PHE A 10 -1.76 12.63 2.09
C PHE A 10 -1.08 12.53 0.72
N GLU A 11 0.08 13.19 0.58
CA GLU A 11 0.98 13.01 -0.56
C GLU A 11 1.97 11.88 -0.25
N PRO A 12 2.04 10.82 -1.08
CA PRO A 12 2.94 9.70 -0.82
C PRO A 12 4.39 10.09 -1.07
N PHE A 13 5.28 9.58 -0.22
CA PHE A 13 6.71 9.55 -0.50
C PHE A 13 6.98 8.73 -1.78
N PRO A 14 7.93 9.12 -2.65
CA PRO A 14 8.22 8.38 -3.87
C PRO A 14 8.69 6.93 -3.60
N GLY A 15 7.88 5.96 -4.01
CA GLY A 15 8.15 4.53 -3.86
C GLY A 15 7.12 3.79 -3.01
N THR A 16 7.28 2.47 -2.91
CA THR A 16 6.44 1.57 -2.11
C THR A 16 7.30 0.78 -1.12
N LEU A 17 6.73 0.47 0.05
CA LEU A 17 7.25 -0.57 0.93
C LEU A 17 6.58 -1.89 0.57
N ASN A 18 7.39 -2.88 0.20
CA ASN A 18 6.89 -4.21 -0.14
C ASN A 18 7.04 -5.12 1.09
N LEU A 19 5.94 -5.75 1.49
CA LEU A 19 5.90 -6.70 2.61
C LEU A 19 5.55 -8.08 2.07
N ARG A 20 6.39 -9.07 2.40
CA ARG A 20 6.08 -10.46 2.13
C ARG A 20 5.13 -10.99 3.19
N LEU A 21 3.99 -11.52 2.76
CA LEU A 21 3.02 -12.20 3.59
C LEU A 21 3.51 -13.64 3.80
N THR A 22 3.68 -14.03 5.06
CA THR A 22 4.37 -15.27 5.43
C THR A 22 3.41 -16.42 5.78
N THR A 23 2.10 -16.16 5.83
CA THR A 23 1.08 -17.16 6.15
C THR A 23 -0.04 -17.15 5.12
N GLU A 24 -0.66 -18.31 4.88
CA GLU A 24 -1.82 -18.44 4.00
C GLU A 24 -2.97 -17.53 4.43
N ALA A 25 -3.21 -17.40 5.74
CA ALA A 25 -4.25 -16.51 6.27
C ALA A 25 -4.03 -15.04 5.84
N MET A 26 -2.79 -14.55 5.86
CA MET A 26 -2.46 -13.20 5.40
C MET A 26 -2.63 -13.07 3.88
N ILE A 27 -2.27 -14.09 3.12
CA ILE A 27 -2.45 -14.12 1.66
C ILE A 27 -3.94 -14.07 1.30
N GLU A 28 -4.79 -14.83 2.00
CA GLU A 28 -6.24 -14.78 1.85
C GLU A 28 -6.79 -13.39 2.20
N GLN A 29 -6.36 -12.79 3.32
CA GLN A 29 -6.75 -11.42 3.68
C GLN A 29 -6.38 -10.41 2.58
N ARG A 30 -5.23 -10.58 1.94
CA ARG A 30 -4.83 -9.77 0.80
C ARG A 30 -5.74 -10.00 -0.41
N ARG A 31 -6.06 -11.24 -0.76
CA ARG A 31 -6.97 -11.57 -1.88
C ARG A 31 -8.35 -10.94 -1.69
N LEU A 32 -8.84 -10.82 -0.46
CA LEU A 32 -10.09 -10.10 -0.17
C LEU A 32 -10.05 -8.64 -0.65
N LEU A 33 -8.90 -7.97 -0.60
CA LEU A 33 -8.78 -6.58 -1.07
C LEU A 33 -9.05 -6.43 -2.58
N ASP A 34 -8.79 -7.49 -3.36
CA ASP A 34 -8.98 -7.46 -4.81
C ASP A 34 -10.48 -7.39 -5.17
N VAL A 35 -11.35 -8.02 -4.38
CA VAL A 35 -12.81 -8.03 -4.60
C VAL A 35 -13.57 -6.94 -3.85
N LEU A 36 -13.00 -6.40 -2.77
CA LEU A 36 -13.64 -5.33 -2.00
C LEU A 36 -13.67 -4.01 -2.77
N LYS A 37 -14.66 -3.16 -2.44
CA LYS A 37 -14.67 -1.77 -2.86
C LYS A 37 -13.62 -1.01 -2.06
N GLY A 38 -12.66 -0.43 -2.77
CA GLY A 38 -11.61 0.41 -2.21
C GLY A 38 -11.69 1.83 -2.76
N VAL A 39 -10.76 2.67 -2.33
CA VAL A 39 -10.60 4.01 -2.89
C VAL A 39 -9.88 3.88 -4.22
N GLU A 40 -10.58 4.19 -5.31
CA GLU A 40 -9.95 4.24 -6.63
C GLU A 40 -9.11 5.50 -6.77
N VAL A 41 -7.85 5.30 -7.10
CA VAL A 41 -6.92 6.36 -7.43
C VAL A 41 -6.66 6.26 -8.93
N ALA A 42 -7.05 7.29 -9.68
CA ALA A 42 -6.73 7.39 -11.09
C ALA A 42 -5.22 7.31 -11.31
N GLY A 43 -4.81 6.73 -12.44
CA GLY A 43 -3.40 6.62 -12.78
C GLY A 43 -2.67 7.95 -12.68
N PHE A 44 -1.44 7.91 -12.19
CA PHE A 44 -0.63 9.10 -11.93
C PHE A 44 0.82 8.87 -12.31
N ASN A 45 1.58 9.95 -12.50
CA ASN A 45 3.01 9.91 -12.77
C ASN A 45 3.72 10.68 -11.66
N ASP A 46 4.81 10.13 -11.13
CA ASP A 46 5.62 10.73 -10.06
C ASP A 46 6.90 11.42 -10.56
N GLY A 47 7.00 11.65 -11.87
CA GLY A 47 8.17 12.16 -12.57
C GLY A 47 9.21 11.10 -12.93
N ARG A 48 9.11 9.87 -12.40
CA ARG A 48 10.04 8.76 -12.67
C ARG A 48 9.35 7.60 -13.36
N ARG A 49 8.10 7.31 -13.00
CA ARG A 49 7.27 6.28 -13.65
C ARG A 49 5.79 6.65 -13.64
N SER A 50 5.06 6.06 -14.58
CA SER A 50 3.61 6.09 -14.60
C SER A 50 3.04 4.90 -13.84
N TYR A 51 2.00 5.17 -13.06
CA TYR A 51 1.19 4.21 -12.35
C TYR A 51 -0.18 4.20 -13.03
N GLY A 52 -0.68 3.01 -13.37
CA GLY A 52 -2.06 2.85 -13.81
C GLY A 52 -3.04 3.18 -12.68
N PRO A 53 -4.36 3.18 -12.97
CA PRO A 53 -5.36 3.22 -11.91
C PRO A 53 -5.10 2.12 -10.89
N VAL A 54 -5.20 2.46 -9.61
CA VAL A 54 -4.96 1.52 -8.51
C VAL A 54 -6.07 1.63 -7.48
N LYS A 55 -6.50 0.48 -6.96
CA LYS A 55 -7.39 0.40 -5.81
C LYS A 55 -6.56 0.50 -4.54
N CYS A 56 -6.96 1.37 -3.62
CA CYS A 56 -6.23 1.63 -2.39
C CYS A 56 -7.13 1.46 -1.17
N PHE A 57 -6.54 1.04 -0.06
CA PHE A 57 -7.19 0.97 1.25
C PHE A 57 -6.38 1.77 2.26
N ARG A 58 -7.01 2.68 3.01
CA ARG A 58 -6.32 3.42 4.08
C ARG A 58 -5.74 2.43 5.07
N ALA A 59 -4.56 2.74 5.60
CA ALA A 59 -3.84 1.84 6.48
C ALA A 59 -3.06 2.57 7.57
N LYS A 60 -2.73 1.82 8.61
CA LYS A 60 -1.84 2.22 9.70
C LYS A 60 -0.67 1.25 9.78
N ILE A 61 0.54 1.80 9.63
CA ILE A 61 1.80 1.04 9.55
C ILE A 61 2.50 1.12 10.90
N ALA A 62 2.96 -0.03 11.40
CA ALA A 62 3.62 -0.17 12.70
C ALA A 62 2.82 0.52 13.84
N GLY A 63 1.49 0.50 13.76
CA GLY A 63 0.61 1.14 14.75
C GLY A 63 0.77 2.66 14.88
N ARG A 64 1.49 3.34 13.98
CA ARG A 64 1.83 4.77 14.13
C ARG A 64 1.69 5.59 12.87
N TYR A 65 2.21 5.10 11.74
CA TYR A 65 2.30 5.92 10.53
C TYR A 65 1.05 5.75 9.67
N PRO A 66 0.43 6.85 9.19
CA PRO A 66 -0.64 6.75 8.21
C PRO A 66 -0.09 6.28 6.87
N GLY A 67 -0.91 5.57 6.10
CA GLY A 67 -0.57 5.17 4.75
C GLY A 67 -1.75 4.54 4.03
N ALA A 68 -1.46 3.83 2.96
CA ALA A 68 -2.44 3.02 2.24
C ALA A 68 -1.81 1.76 1.66
N VAL A 69 -2.59 0.68 1.66
CA VAL A 69 -2.29 -0.55 0.94
C VAL A 69 -2.74 -0.39 -0.51
N LEU A 70 -1.89 -0.80 -1.45
CA LEU A 70 -2.21 -0.86 -2.87
C LEU A 70 -2.70 -2.27 -3.24
N ALA A 71 -3.94 -2.37 -3.74
CA ALA A 71 -4.48 -3.55 -4.39
C ALA A 71 -4.32 -3.38 -5.90
N ILE A 72 -3.19 -3.85 -6.42
CA ILE A 72 -2.83 -3.73 -7.83
C ILE A 72 -3.21 -5.03 -8.53
N GLU A 73 -4.14 -4.98 -9.50
CA GLU A 73 -4.65 -6.14 -10.25
C GLU A 73 -3.57 -6.83 -11.12
N ARG A 74 -2.45 -6.14 -11.39
CA ARG A 74 -1.31 -6.67 -12.14
C ARG A 74 -0.02 -6.38 -11.41
N THR A 75 0.39 -7.27 -10.51
CA THR A 75 1.79 -7.30 -10.05
C THR A 75 2.49 -8.51 -10.64
N HIS A 76 3.77 -8.33 -10.98
CA HIS A 76 4.68 -9.41 -11.38
C HIS A 76 4.90 -10.47 -10.27
N TYR A 77 4.43 -10.18 -9.06
CA TYR A 77 4.44 -11.07 -7.90
C TYR A 77 3.03 -11.60 -7.63
N ASP A 78 2.95 -12.84 -7.17
CA ASP A 78 1.73 -13.46 -6.68
C ASP A 78 1.16 -12.70 -5.45
N SER A 79 -0.01 -13.14 -4.96
CA SER A 79 -0.70 -12.53 -3.81
C SER A 79 0.11 -12.52 -2.49
N SER A 80 1.35 -13.03 -2.46
CA SER A 80 2.24 -13.03 -1.28
C SER A 80 2.95 -11.71 -1.00
N VAL A 81 2.80 -10.68 -1.85
CA VAL A 81 3.47 -9.38 -1.64
C VAL A 81 2.46 -8.24 -1.50
N LEU A 82 2.39 -7.61 -0.34
CA LEU A 82 1.61 -6.41 -0.05
C LEU A 82 2.43 -5.15 -0.31
N GLU A 83 1.93 -4.23 -1.14
CA GLU A 83 2.58 -2.93 -1.36
C GLU A 83 1.91 -1.83 -0.52
N VAL A 84 2.73 -1.00 0.12
CA VAL A 84 2.28 0.07 1.01
C VAL A 84 2.90 1.41 0.61
N ILE A 85 2.09 2.47 0.58
CA ILE A 85 2.51 3.86 0.45
C ILE A 85 2.26 4.64 1.73
N ALA A 86 3.09 5.63 2.00
CA ALA A 86 3.00 6.51 3.18
C ALA A 86 3.56 7.90 2.84
N PRO A 87 3.26 8.95 3.62
CA PRO A 87 3.82 10.28 3.41
C PRO A 87 5.31 10.40 3.76
N VAL A 88 5.90 9.34 4.31
CA VAL A 88 7.30 9.30 4.76
C VAL A 88 8.00 8.06 4.21
N ASN A 89 9.32 8.10 4.13
CA ASN A 89 10.13 6.92 3.84
C ASN A 89 10.09 5.95 5.04
N LEU A 90 9.20 4.96 4.98
CA LEU A 90 8.98 3.98 6.06
C LEU A 90 10.25 3.25 6.48
N ARG A 91 11.11 2.84 5.54
CA ARG A 91 12.39 2.19 5.87
C ARG A 91 13.26 3.09 6.73
N LYS A 92 13.37 4.37 6.38
CA LYS A 92 14.18 5.33 7.14
C LYS A 92 13.60 5.61 8.53
N VAL A 93 12.30 5.84 8.65
CA VAL A 93 11.68 6.24 9.93
C VAL A 93 11.44 5.07 10.89
N LEU A 94 11.38 3.84 10.38
CA LEU A 94 11.27 2.60 11.18
C LEU A 94 12.61 1.86 11.32
N GLY A 95 13.64 2.25 10.57
CA GLY A 95 14.95 1.58 10.58
C GLY A 95 14.95 0.21 9.89
N LEU A 96 14.00 -0.07 8.99
CA LEU A 96 13.80 -1.40 8.40
C LEU A 96 14.87 -1.76 7.37
N LYS A 97 15.33 -3.01 7.45
CA LYS A 97 16.15 -3.72 6.48
C LYS A 97 15.34 -4.85 5.84
N ASP A 98 15.89 -5.47 4.80
CA ASP A 98 15.25 -6.64 4.20
C ASP A 98 15.26 -7.81 5.20
N GLY A 99 14.08 -8.43 5.37
CA GLY A 99 13.85 -9.48 6.35
C GLY A 99 13.21 -9.01 7.66
N ASP A 100 13.19 -7.69 7.92
CA ASP A 100 12.53 -7.16 9.12
C ASP A 100 11.01 -7.25 9.00
N GLU A 101 10.35 -7.55 10.12
CA GLU A 101 8.90 -7.62 10.20
C GLU A 101 8.28 -6.23 10.40
N CYS A 102 7.11 -6.00 9.79
CA CYS A 102 6.34 -4.78 9.95
C CYS A 102 4.85 -5.11 9.94
N SER A 103 4.12 -4.60 10.94
CA SER A 103 2.66 -4.74 11.00
C SER A 103 1.96 -3.67 10.15
N VAL A 104 0.87 -4.07 9.51
CA VAL A 104 0.00 -3.19 8.74
C VAL A 104 -1.45 -3.52 9.08
N THR A 105 -2.20 -2.49 9.47
CA THR A 105 -3.65 -2.59 9.64
C THR A 105 -4.30 -1.84 8.48
N ALA A 106 -4.98 -2.57 7.60
CA ALA A 106 -5.80 -1.97 6.54
C ALA A 106 -7.23 -1.77 7.03
N TYR A 107 -7.83 -0.62 6.69
CA TYR A 107 -9.21 -0.30 7.01
C TYR A 107 -10.08 -0.55 5.78
N LEU A 108 -11.08 -1.43 5.93
CA LEU A 108 -11.98 -1.85 4.87
C LEU A 108 -13.28 -1.03 4.99
N GLY A 109 -13.54 -0.17 4.00
CA GLY A 109 -14.74 0.67 3.96
C GLY A 109 -14.61 2.03 4.67
N GLU A 110 -15.60 2.88 4.41
CA GLU A 110 -16.15 3.84 5.39
C GLU A 110 -17.37 3.20 6.04
#